data_AF-A0A3M1NWP6-F1
#
_entry.id   AF-A0A3M1NWP6-F1
#
_cell.length_a   1.000
_cell.length_b   1.000
_cell.length_c   1.000
_cell.angle_alpha   90.00
_cell.angle_beta   90.00
_cell.angle_gamma   90.00
#
_symmetry.space_group_name_H-M   'P 1'
#
loop_
_entity.id
_entity.type
_entity.pdbx_description
1 polymer ?
#
loop_
_entity_poly.entity_id
_entity_poly.type
_entity_poly.pdbx_seq_one_letter_code
_entity_poly.pdbx_strand_id
1 'polypeptide(L)'
;MEKIICKTCASESMVPMEVLVQGEEPDLKGGEQESFFYTCHVCGDNWLTIKEKSQDGTCQITHIYQMGMTPLLKRVAQLDGPVSDEEQVSEWAYFMGDDEITEDVWEEKLRSRRSILRSICTN
;
A
#
# COMPACT_ATOMS: atom_id res chain seq x y z
N MET A 1 0.00 5.47 19.83
CA MET A 1 0.23 4.95 18.46
C MET A 1 0.29 3.45 18.56
N GLU A 2 -0.64 2.78 17.89
CA GLU A 2 -0.66 1.32 17.82
C GLU A 2 0.53 0.85 16.97
N LYS A 3 1.34 -0.05 17.50
CA LYS A 3 2.51 -0.57 16.79
C LYS A 3 2.03 -1.63 15.82
N ILE A 4 2.36 -1.48 14.55
CA ILE A 4 2.00 -2.46 13.51
C ILE A 4 3.13 -3.49 13.42
N ILE A 5 2.75 -4.76 13.30
CA ILE A 5 3.69 -5.86 13.09
C ILE A 5 4.14 -5.86 11.63
N CYS A 6 5.45 -5.85 11.41
CA CYS A 6 6.00 -5.90 10.07
C CYS A 6 5.70 -7.24 9.38
N LYS A 7 5.05 -7.20 8.22
CA LYS A 7 4.75 -8.40 7.40
C LYS A 7 6.00 -9.07 6.81
N THR A 8 7.17 -8.43 6.92
CA THR A 8 8.45 -8.97 6.42
C THR A 8 9.26 -9.66 7.50
N CYS A 9 9.50 -9.00 8.64
CA CYS A 9 10.36 -9.50 9.73
C CYS A 9 9.65 -9.74 11.07
N ALA A 10 8.33 -9.53 11.13
CA ALA A 10 7.50 -9.66 12.34
C ALA A 10 7.87 -8.73 13.50
N SER A 11 8.68 -7.69 13.28
CA SER A 11 8.98 -6.69 14.32
C SER A 11 7.81 -5.75 14.59
N GLU A 12 7.58 -5.42 15.85
CA GLU A 12 6.67 -4.34 16.28
C GLU A 12 7.34 -2.96 16.16
N SER A 13 7.75 -2.61 14.95
CA SER A 13 8.53 -1.40 14.70
C SER A 13 7.95 -0.53 13.59
N MET A 14 6.73 -0.83 13.13
CA MET A 14 6.09 -0.05 12.09
C MET A 14 5.19 1.01 12.70
N VAL A 15 5.44 2.27 12.31
CA VAL A 15 4.65 3.43 12.73
C VAL A 15 4.02 4.03 11.46
N PRO A 16 2.69 4.14 11.38
CA PRO A 16 2.04 4.87 10.29
C PRO A 16 2.35 6.35 10.41
N MET A 17 2.77 6.96 9.30
CA MET A 17 2.91 8.41 9.18
C MET A 17 1.89 8.90 8.15
N GLU A 18 1.00 9.79 8.58
CA GLU A 18 0.13 10.49 7.65
C GLU A 18 0.98 11.37 6.73
N VAL A 19 0.76 11.26 5.43
CA VAL A 19 1.48 12.02 4.42
C VAL A 19 0.47 12.71 3.52
N LEU A 20 0.77 13.94 3.11
CA LEU A 20 0.01 14.64 2.09
C LEU A 20 0.64 14.30 0.73
N VAL A 21 -0.04 13.49 -0.06
CA VAL A 21 0.38 13.21 -1.43
C VAL A 21 -0.08 14.39 -2.30
N GLN A 22 0.82 15.36 -2.52
CA GLN A 22 0.58 16.46 -3.45
C GLN A 22 0.98 16.00 -4.87
N GLY A 23 -0.01 15.61 -5.67
CA GLY A 23 0.13 15.40 -7.12
C GLY A 23 -0.65 16.47 -7.89
N GLU A 24 -0.26 16.73 -9.15
CA GLU A 24 -1.10 17.49 -10.09
C GLU A 24 -2.48 16.82 -10.10
N GLU A 25 -3.48 17.58 -9.68
CA GLU A 25 -4.84 17.16 -9.33
C GLU A 25 -5.28 15.88 -10.07
N PRO A 26 -5.45 14.73 -9.39
CA PRO A 26 -6.52 13.87 -9.83
C PRO A 26 -7.78 14.76 -9.77
N ASP A 27 -8.65 14.67 -10.77
CA ASP A 27 -9.91 15.43 -10.90
C ASP A 27 -10.90 15.02 -9.78
N LEU A 28 -10.43 15.06 -8.52
CA LEU A 28 -11.14 14.90 -7.28
C LEU A 28 -11.96 16.17 -7.13
N LYS A 29 -13.09 16.19 -7.82
CA LYS A 29 -14.16 17.16 -7.66
C LYS A 29 -14.69 17.08 -6.24
N GLY A 30 -13.92 17.57 -5.26
CA GLY A 30 -14.23 17.67 -3.84
C GLY A 30 -14.35 16.34 -3.08
N GLY A 31 -13.46 15.37 -3.35
CA GLY A 31 -13.35 14.12 -2.57
C GLY A 31 -12.41 14.23 -1.35
N GLU A 32 -12.51 13.29 -0.41
CA GLU A 32 -11.58 13.15 0.72
C GLU A 32 -10.45 12.19 0.37
N GLN A 33 -9.21 12.56 0.67
CA GLN A 33 -8.05 11.69 0.48
C GLN A 33 -7.29 11.54 1.80
N GLU A 34 -7.04 10.29 2.20
CA GLU A 34 -6.21 9.93 3.35
C GLU A 34 -5.03 9.11 2.86
N SER A 35 -3.80 9.45 3.26
CA SER A 35 -2.63 8.67 2.88
C SER A 35 -1.70 8.43 4.06
N PHE A 36 -1.26 7.17 4.18
CA PHE A 36 -0.42 6.68 5.26
C PHE A 36 0.80 5.99 4.68
N PHE A 37 1.98 6.46 5.07
CA PHE A 37 3.24 5.82 4.76
C PHE A 37 3.68 4.96 5.95
N TYR A 38 4.06 3.72 5.66
CA TYR A 38 4.47 2.74 6.65
C TYR A 38 5.92 2.34 6.35
N THR A 39 6.77 2.33 7.37
CA THR A 39 8.15 1.85 7.26
C THR A 39 8.54 1.04 8.48
N CYS A 40 9.17 -0.10 8.24
CA CYS A 40 9.77 -0.91 9.29
C CYS A 40 11.20 -0.43 9.54
N HIS A 41 11.46 0.07 10.76
CA HIS A 41 12.81 0.50 11.17
C HIS A 41 13.83 -0.64 11.33
N VAL A 42 13.41 -1.91 11.25
CA VAL A 42 14.30 -3.08 11.36
C VAL A 42 14.71 -3.60 9.98
N CYS A 43 13.74 -3.82 9.09
CA CYS A 43 13.99 -4.42 7.77
C CYS A 43 13.96 -3.45 6.60
N GLY A 44 13.55 -2.20 6.82
CA GLY A 44 13.35 -1.22 5.76
C GLY A 44 12.15 -1.50 4.85
N ASP A 45 11.36 -2.57 5.10
CA ASP A 45 10.11 -2.80 4.36
C ASP A 45 9.18 -1.62 4.55
N ASN A 46 8.60 -1.15 3.45
CA ASN A 46 7.80 0.05 3.44
C ASN A 46 6.70 -0.05 2.39
N TRP A 47 5.60 0.68 2.62
CA TRP A 47 4.54 0.86 1.64
C TRP A 47 3.78 2.15 1.93
N LEU A 48 3.07 2.65 0.92
CA LEU A 48 2.15 3.76 0.99
C LEU A 48 0.73 3.21 0.79
N THR A 49 -0.19 3.53 1.68
CA THR A 49 -1.62 3.35 1.48
C THR A 49 -2.22 4.70 1.16
N ILE A 50 -3.01 4.76 0.09
CA ILE A 50 -3.80 5.91 -0.30
C ILE A 50 -5.26 5.46 -0.33
N LYS A 51 -6.12 6.21 0.34
CA LYS A 51 -7.56 6.00 0.33
C LYS A 51 -8.21 7.26 -0.21
N GLU A 52 -8.94 7.11 -1.30
CA GLU A 52 -9.63 8.21 -1.98
C GLU A 52 -11.13 7.93 -1.92
N LYS A 53 -11.89 8.88 -1.40
CA LYS A 53 -13.35 8.82 -1.37
C LYS A 53 -13.90 9.89 -2.30
N SER A 54 -14.63 9.44 -3.31
CA SER A 54 -15.35 10.29 -4.23
C SER A 54 -16.69 10.74 -3.64
N GLN A 55 -17.26 11.83 -4.16
CA GLN A 55 -18.55 12.37 -3.71
C GLN A 55 -19.74 11.44 -4.02
N ASP A 56 -19.59 10.55 -5.00
CA ASP A 56 -20.58 9.54 -5.37
C ASP A 56 -20.61 8.33 -4.40
N GLY A 57 -19.73 8.33 -3.39
CA GLY A 57 -19.62 7.25 -2.41
C GLY A 57 -18.74 6.08 -2.89
N THR A 58 -18.05 6.22 -4.03
CA THR A 58 -17.01 5.26 -4.42
C THR A 58 -15.73 5.51 -3.62
N CYS A 59 -15.10 4.44 -3.15
CA CYS A 59 -13.83 4.49 -2.45
C CYS A 59 -12.78 3.68 -3.20
N GLN A 60 -11.61 4.26 -3.43
CA GLN A 60 -10.45 3.58 -3.97
C GLN A 60 -9.40 3.43 -2.88
N ILE A 61 -8.87 2.22 -2.72
CA ILE A 61 -7.73 1.94 -1.84
C ILE A 61 -6.56 1.49 -2.71
N THR A 62 -5.46 2.25 -2.66
CA THR A 62 -4.24 1.96 -3.40
C THR A 62 -3.12 1.67 -2.42
N HIS A 63 -2.48 0.51 -2.55
CA HIS A 63 -1.27 0.16 -1.82
C HIS A 63 -0.08 0.14 -2.78
N ILE A 64 0.97 0.89 -2.46
CA ILE A 64 2.22 0.95 -3.23
C ILE A 64 3.35 0.47 -2.34
N TYR A 65 3.93 -0.67 -2.67
CA TYR A 65 4.97 -1.31 -1.88
C TYR A 65 6.36 -0.90 -2.38
N GLN A 66 7.28 -0.77 -1.42
CA GLN A 66 8.72 -0.60 -1.65
C GLN A 66 9.04 0.65 -2.48
N MET A 67 8.53 1.78 -2.01
CA MET A 67 8.74 3.10 -2.58
C MET A 67 10.24 3.39 -2.75
N GLY A 68 10.63 3.83 -3.94
CA GLY A 68 12.03 4.11 -4.28
C GLY A 68 12.83 2.94 -4.86
N MET A 69 12.25 1.75 -4.99
CA MET A 69 12.84 0.63 -5.73
C MET A 69 12.00 0.29 -6.98
N THR A 70 12.66 0.19 -8.13
CA THR A 70 12.00 -0.19 -9.39
C THR A 70 12.16 -1.69 -9.70
N PRO A 71 11.13 -2.35 -10.25
CA PRO A 71 9.77 -1.83 -10.50
C PRO A 71 8.92 -1.66 -9.23
N LEU A 72 7.99 -0.70 -9.20
CA LEU A 72 7.07 -0.55 -8.06
C LEU A 72 6.02 -1.66 -8.07
N LEU A 73 5.68 -2.22 -6.91
CA LEU A 73 4.56 -3.16 -6.80
C LEU A 73 3.36 -2.40 -6.25
N LYS A 74 2.24 -2.42 -6.98
CA LYS A 74 1.02 -1.72 -6.58
C LYS A 74 -0.15 -2.71 -6.58
N ARG A 75 -1.11 -2.53 -5.68
CA ARG A 75 -2.43 -3.14 -5.79
C ARG A 75 -3.50 -2.09 -5.53
N VAL A 76 -4.61 -2.19 -6.24
CA VAL A 76 -5.70 -1.21 -6.20
C VAL A 76 -7.01 -1.96 -6.00
N ALA A 77 -7.84 -1.48 -5.08
CA ALA A 77 -9.18 -1.96 -4.85
C ALA A 77 -10.17 -0.82 -5.04
N GLN A 78 -11.30 -1.12 -5.68
CA GLN A 78 -12.45 -0.23 -5.74
C GLN A 78 -13.57 -0.81 -4.89
N LEU A 79 -14.19 0.05 -4.09
CA LEU A 79 -15.25 -0.27 -3.15
C LEU A 79 -16.45 0.63 -3.47
N ASP A 80 -17.60 -0.01 -3.70
CA ASP A 80 -18.86 0.69 -3.85
C ASP A 80 -19.58 0.74 -2.49
N GLY A 81 -19.72 1.94 -1.91
CA GLY A 81 -20.57 2.15 -0.74
C GLY A 81 -19.97 2.95 0.42
N PRO A 82 -20.80 3.28 1.43
CA PRO A 82 -20.51 4.30 2.45
C PRO A 82 -19.55 3.87 3.57
N VAL A 83 -19.15 2.61 3.62
CA VAL A 83 -18.18 2.08 4.60
C VAL A 83 -17.05 1.47 3.80
N SER A 84 -15.81 1.86 4.08
CA SER A 84 -14.67 1.47 3.26
C SER A 84 -13.52 1.03 4.17
N ASP A 85 -13.73 -0.05 4.91
CA ASP A 85 -12.63 -0.75 5.57
C ASP A 85 -11.98 -1.72 4.58
N GLU A 86 -10.65 -1.90 4.67
CA GLU A 86 -9.90 -2.82 3.79
C GLU A 86 -10.47 -4.26 3.84
N GLU A 87 -11.09 -4.65 4.95
CA GLU A 87 -11.73 -5.95 5.16
C GLU A 87 -12.95 -6.20 4.25
N GLN A 88 -13.53 -5.15 3.66
CA GLN A 88 -14.68 -5.25 2.75
C GLN A 88 -14.28 -5.36 1.27
N VAL A 89 -12.98 -5.36 0.98
CA VAL A 89 -12.48 -5.48 -0.40
C VAL A 89 -12.69 -6.91 -0.90
N SER A 90 -13.54 -7.05 -1.92
CA SER A 90 -13.78 -8.34 -2.58
C SER A 90 -12.71 -8.70 -3.61
N GLU A 91 -12.13 -7.70 -4.30
CA GLU A 91 -11.20 -7.91 -5.40
C GLU A 91 -10.10 -6.84 -5.44
N TRP A 92 -8.90 -7.26 -5.84
CA TRP A 92 -7.74 -6.39 -6.01
C TRP A 92 -7.22 -6.52 -7.45
N ALA A 93 -6.93 -5.39 -8.08
CA ALA A 93 -6.12 -5.33 -9.28
C ALA A 93 -4.65 -5.17 -8.90
N TYR A 94 -3.75 -5.90 -9.56
CA TYR A 94 -2.33 -5.97 -9.20
C TYR A 94 -1.46 -5.42 -10.33
N PHE A 95 -0.40 -4.69 -9.98
CA PHE A 95 0.44 -3.98 -10.94
C PHE A 95 1.93 -4.08 -10.59
N MET A 96 2.76 -4.09 -11.62
CA MET A 96 4.22 -3.95 -11.54
C MET A 96 4.67 -2.79 -12.44
N GLY A 97 5.04 -1.67 -11.83
CA GLY A 97 5.13 -0.40 -12.55
C GLY A 97 3.75 0.02 -13.05
N ASP A 98 3.64 0.18 -14.37
CA ASP A 98 2.39 0.54 -15.04
C ASP A 98 1.65 -0.67 -15.64
N ASP A 99 2.31 -1.84 -15.67
CA ASP A 99 1.75 -3.07 -16.24
C ASP A 99 0.87 -3.79 -15.22
N GLU A 100 -0.36 -4.12 -15.62
CA GLU A 100 -1.24 -5.01 -14.86
C GLU A 100 -0.72 -6.44 -14.91
N ILE A 101 -0.67 -7.10 -13.75
CA ILE A 101 -0.20 -8.48 -13.58
C ILE A 101 -1.18 -9.26 -12.73
N THR A 102 -1.07 -10.58 -12.75
CA THR A 102 -1.89 -11.46 -11.91
C THR A 102 -1.42 -11.45 -10.45
N GLU A 103 -2.34 -11.78 -9.54
CA GLU A 103 -2.10 -11.84 -8.11
C GLU A 103 -0.91 -12.74 -7.74
N ASP A 104 -0.85 -13.94 -8.33
CA ASP A 104 0.19 -14.92 -8.05
C ASP A 104 1.59 -14.41 -8.41
N VAL A 105 1.73 -13.75 -9.58
CA VAL A 105 2.97 -13.12 -10.00
C VAL A 105 3.33 -11.98 -9.05
N TRP A 106 2.35 -11.16 -8.68
CA TRP A 106 2.56 -10.04 -7.77
C TRP A 106 3.04 -10.50 -6.39
N GLU A 107 2.39 -11.53 -5.83
CA GLU A 107 2.76 -12.13 -4.55
C GLU A 107 4.17 -12.73 -4.58
N GLU A 108 4.53 -13.42 -5.66
CA GLU A 108 5.87 -13.98 -5.83
C GLU A 108 6.94 -12.87 -5.81
N LYS A 109 6.71 -11.77 -6.55
CA LYS A 109 7.63 -10.62 -6.57
C LYS A 109 7.75 -9.99 -5.19
N LEU A 110 6.63 -9.75 -4.51
CA LEU A 110 6.65 -9.19 -3.16
C LEU A 110 7.39 -10.11 -2.21
N ARG A 111 7.10 -11.42 -2.23
CA ARG A 111 7.74 -12.44 -1.37
C ARG A 111 9.24 -12.51 -1.61
N SER A 112 9.67 -12.54 -2.87
CA SER A 112 11.09 -12.56 -3.24
C SER A 112 11.82 -11.37 -2.64
N ARG A 113 11.24 -10.18 -2.72
CA ARG A 113 11.86 -8.96 -2.17
C ARG A 113 11.87 -8.95 -0.64
N ARG A 114 10.78 -9.37 -0.01
CA ARG A 114 10.75 -9.56 1.45
C ARG A 114 11.80 -10.56 1.93
N SER A 115 12.08 -11.59 1.14
CA SER A 115 13.17 -12.53 1.41
C SER A 115 14.54 -11.84 1.39
N ILE A 116 14.77 -10.93 0.43
CA ILE A 116 16.01 -10.14 0.38
C ILE A 116 16.11 -9.21 1.60
N LEU A 117 15.05 -8.45 1.91
CA LEU A 117 15.03 -7.57 3.09
C LEU A 117 15.29 -8.35 4.39
N ARG A 118 14.67 -9.53 4.55
CA ARG A 118 14.94 -10.43 5.68
C ARG A 118 16.39 -10.90 5.74
N SER A 119 17.05 -11.11 4.61
CA SER A 119 18.46 -11.54 4.58
C SER A 119 19.42 -10.43 5.02
N ILE A 120 19.00 -9.16 4.91
CA ILE A 120 19.77 -7.97 5.30
C ILE A 120 19.45 -7.57 6.75
N CYS A 121 18.30 -7.99 7.28
CA CYS A 121 18.00 -7.87 8.70
C CYS A 121 18.98 -8.66 9.55
N THR A 122 19.97 -7.97 10.09
CA THR A 122 20.65 -8.39 11.31
C THR A 122 19.72 -8.08 12.49
N ASN A 123 19.01 -9.10 12.97
CA ASN A 123 18.54 -9.10 14.37
C ASN A 123 19.74 -9.20 15.30
#